data_AF-A0AA39IZH6-F1
#
_entry.id   AF-A0AA39IZH6-F1
#
_cell.length_a   1.000
_cell.length_b   1.000
_cell.length_c   1.000
_cell.angle_alpha   90.00
_cell.angle_beta   90.00
_cell.angle_gamma   90.00
#
_symmetry.space_group_name_H-M   'P 1'
#
loop_
_entity.id
_entity.type
_entity.pdbx_description
1 polymer ?
#
loop_
_entity_poly.entity_id
_entity_poly.type
_entity_poly.pdbx_seq_one_letter_code
_entity_poly.pdbx_strand_id
1 'polypeptide(L)'
;MFDTPATTSLTDPLKMPHDHDSSSLPPEIYDAIIDELQDDKRSLLRVSLTCRALCPRTNFKSLCILIMSVDGQVTGVYGALIVIKSLVNLTRLTLTAGDWSRLPDTVVSSLQSHSYRSLEVYAPFWL
;
A
#
# COMPACT_ATOMS: atom_id res chain seq x y z
N MET A 1 -51.36 -12.80 35.62
CA MET A 1 -51.04 -14.22 35.86
C MET A 1 -51.07 -14.90 34.50
N PHE A 2 -50.00 -15.34 33.86
CA PHE A 2 -48.60 -15.52 34.20
C PHE A 2 -47.74 -15.30 32.94
N ASP A 3 -46.45 -15.20 33.19
CA ASP A 3 -45.32 -14.77 32.35
C ASP A 3 -45.06 -15.51 31.02
N THR A 4 -44.32 -14.81 30.15
CA THR A 4 -43.57 -15.32 28.98
C THR A 4 -42.61 -16.47 29.35
N PRO A 5 -42.24 -17.33 28.39
CA PRO A 5 -40.80 -17.44 28.07
C PRO A 5 -40.47 -17.60 26.58
N ALA A 6 -39.62 -16.68 26.11
CA ALA A 6 -38.37 -16.82 25.36
C ALA A 6 -38.13 -17.90 24.26
N THR A 7 -37.46 -17.42 23.19
CA THR A 7 -36.39 -18.07 22.38
C THR A 7 -36.86 -18.92 21.19
N THR A 8 -36.70 -18.47 19.94
CA THR A 8 -35.41 -18.45 19.22
C THR A 8 -35.50 -17.56 17.97
N SER A 9 -34.95 -16.35 18.02
CA SER A 9 -34.62 -15.63 16.78
C SER A 9 -33.35 -16.24 16.20
N LEU A 10 -33.48 -16.74 14.98
CA LEU A 10 -32.46 -17.36 14.15
C LEU A 10 -31.13 -16.60 14.23
N THR A 11 -30.09 -17.32 14.62
CA THR A 11 -28.69 -16.91 14.51
C THR A 11 -28.37 -16.64 13.05
N ASP A 12 -28.16 -15.37 12.70
CA ASP A 12 -27.66 -14.93 11.40
C ASP A 12 -26.17 -15.33 11.28
N PRO A 13 -25.79 -16.31 10.44
CA PRO A 13 -24.45 -16.86 10.46
C PRO A 13 -23.60 -16.33 9.31
N LEU A 14 -23.56 -15.02 9.06
CA LEU A 14 -22.53 -14.38 8.22
C LEU A 14 -22.26 -12.93 8.65
N LYS A 15 -22.12 -12.67 9.96
CA LYS A 15 -21.36 -11.49 10.38
C LYS A 15 -19.89 -11.78 10.09
N MET A 16 -19.42 -11.40 8.89
CA MET A 16 -17.98 -11.29 8.66
C MET A 16 -17.41 -10.50 9.84
N PRO A 17 -16.36 -11.00 10.51
CA PRO A 17 -15.71 -10.23 11.55
C PRO A 17 -15.39 -8.88 10.93
N HIS A 18 -15.98 -7.83 11.51
CA HIS A 18 -15.58 -6.47 11.24
C HIS A 18 -14.07 -6.46 11.23
N ASP A 19 -13.50 -5.94 10.14
CA ASP A 19 -12.11 -5.53 10.04
C ASP A 19 -11.69 -5.09 11.43
N HIS A 20 -10.87 -5.90 12.09
CA HIS A 20 -10.14 -5.38 13.20
C HIS A 20 -9.34 -4.24 12.57
N ASP A 21 -9.74 -3.01 12.88
CA ASP A 21 -8.90 -1.82 12.86
C ASP A 21 -7.76 -2.04 13.89
N SER A 22 -7.03 -3.15 13.76
CA SER A 22 -5.89 -3.54 14.55
C SER A 22 -4.68 -2.77 14.06
N SER A 23 -4.78 -1.44 14.15
CA SER A 23 -3.68 -0.59 14.55
C SER A 23 -4.26 0.81 14.78
N SER A 24 -4.84 1.05 15.95
CA SER A 24 -4.97 2.41 16.46
C SER A 24 -3.97 2.57 17.60
N LEU A 25 -2.69 2.37 17.30
CA LEU A 25 -1.66 2.81 18.24
C LEU A 25 -1.82 4.33 18.40
N PRO A 26 -1.50 4.88 19.58
CA PRO A 26 -1.46 6.31 19.75
C PRO A 26 -0.54 6.96 18.70
N PRO A 27 -0.85 8.18 18.23
CA PRO A 27 -0.01 8.91 17.28
C PRO A 27 1.48 8.90 17.62
N GLU A 28 1.80 8.99 18.90
CA GLU A 28 3.15 9.05 19.44
C GLU A 28 3.95 7.78 19.12
N ILE A 29 3.29 6.61 19.04
CA ILE A 29 3.95 5.36 18.70
C ILE A 29 4.32 5.32 17.22
N TYR A 30 3.44 5.84 16.35
CA TYR A 30 3.77 5.94 14.93
C TYR A 30 4.91 6.91 14.68
N ASP A 31 4.92 8.04 15.39
CA ASP A 31 5.97 9.05 15.25
C ASP A 31 7.31 8.50 15.77
N ALA A 32 7.30 7.77 16.90
CA ALA A 32 8.48 7.07 17.40
C ALA A 32 9.02 6.00 16.41
N ILE A 33 8.14 5.25 15.75
CA ILE A 33 8.54 4.29 14.70
C ILE A 33 9.17 5.04 13.52
N ILE A 34 8.60 6.18 13.12
CA ILE A 34 9.14 7.00 12.02
C ILE A 34 10.52 7.54 12.39
N ASP A 35 10.67 8.09 13.60
CA ASP A 35 11.94 8.65 14.10
C ASP A 35 13.03 7.58 14.19
N GLU A 36 12.69 6.38 14.68
CA GLU A 36 13.63 5.25 14.76
C GLU A 36 14.08 4.77 13.37
N LEU A 37 13.17 4.75 12.40
CA LEU A 37 13.43 4.26 11.04
C LEU A 37 13.87 5.35 10.07
N GLN A 38 13.98 6.61 10.49
CA GLN A 38 14.21 7.74 9.58
C GLN A 38 15.50 7.61 8.76
N ASP A 39 16.54 7.04 9.37
CA ASP A 39 17.84 6.82 8.74
C ASP A 39 17.81 5.61 7.78
N ASP A 40 16.98 4.60 8.07
CA ASP A 40 16.72 3.48 7.18
C ASP A 40 15.43 3.68 6.38
N LYS A 41 15.55 4.52 5.34
CA LYS A 41 14.46 4.82 4.40
C LYS A 41 13.84 3.57 3.77
N ARG A 42 14.58 2.45 3.64
CA ARG A 42 14.02 1.20 3.09
C ARG A 42 13.11 0.54 4.10
N SER A 43 13.52 0.45 5.36
CA SER A 43 12.69 -0.10 6.43
C SER A 43 11.48 0.80 6.71
N LEU A 44 11.66 2.11 6.75
CA LEU A 44 10.56 3.06 6.89
C LEU A 44 9.54 2.91 5.77
N LEU A 45 9.99 2.76 4.51
CA LEU A 45 9.11 2.52 3.38
C LEU A 45 8.36 1.21 3.57
N ARG A 46 9.06 0.09 3.84
CA ARG A 46 8.43 -1.22 4.03
C ARG A 46 7.35 -1.19 5.10
N VAL A 47 7.63 -0.60 6.25
CA VAL A 47 6.67 -0.49 7.36
C VAL A 47 5.49 0.41 6.99
N SER A 48 5.74 1.50 6.26
CA SER A 48 4.66 2.36 5.75
C SER A 48 3.77 1.63 4.76
N LEU A 49 4.34 0.78 3.90
CA LEU A 49 3.58 0.01 2.92
C LEU A 49 2.78 -1.14 3.54
N THR A 50 3.22 -1.70 4.67
CA THR A 50 2.49 -2.76 5.39
C THR A 50 1.47 -2.19 6.38
N CYS A 51 1.66 -0.96 6.87
CA CYS A 51 0.80 -0.31 7.85
C CYS A 51 0.14 0.96 7.27
N ARG A 52 -1.15 0.88 6.92
CA ARG A 52 -1.92 2.02 6.37
C ARG A 52 -1.93 3.26 7.27
N ALA A 53 -1.82 3.10 8.59
CA ALA A 53 -1.77 4.23 9.53
C ALA A 53 -0.47 5.05 9.41
N LEU A 54 0.60 4.46 8.87
CA LEU A 54 1.90 5.10 8.67
C LEU A 54 2.06 5.72 7.28
N CYS A 55 1.32 5.25 6.28
CA CYS A 55 1.29 5.84 4.93
C CYS A 55 1.08 7.37 4.90
N PRO A 56 0.05 7.94 5.56
CA PRO A 56 -0.15 9.39 5.52
C PRO A 56 0.89 10.17 6.34
N ARG A 57 1.56 9.51 7.30
CA ARG A 57 2.56 10.13 8.17
C ARG A 57 3.96 10.16 7.55
N THR A 58 4.20 9.33 6.54
CA THR A 58 5.51 9.28 5.88
C THR A 58 5.56 10.16 4.64
N ASN A 59 6.51 11.11 4.64
CA ASN A 59 6.66 12.10 3.58
C ASN A 59 7.66 11.61 2.50
N PHE A 60 7.34 10.50 1.84
CA PHE A 60 8.14 10.00 0.74
C PHE A 60 7.92 10.85 -0.52
N LYS A 61 8.80 11.84 -0.73
CA LYS A 61 8.75 12.69 -1.92
C LYS A 61 9.20 12.00 -3.20
N SER A 62 10.03 10.95 -3.07
CA SER A 62 10.64 10.23 -4.19
C SER A 62 10.56 8.72 -3.97
N LEU A 63 10.16 7.98 -5.00
CA LEU A 63 10.16 6.52 -5.01
C LEU A 63 10.81 6.02 -6.30
N CYS A 64 11.78 5.13 -6.18
CA CYS A 64 12.39 4.44 -7.32
C CYS A 64 12.02 2.96 -7.24
N ILE A 65 11.38 2.45 -8.27
CA ILE A 65 10.97 1.04 -8.37
C ILE A 65 11.84 0.40 -9.43
N LEU A 66 12.55 -0.65 -9.03
CA LEU A 66 13.39 -1.45 -9.89
C LEU A 66 12.78 -2.84 -10.01
N ILE A 67 12.38 -3.21 -11.23
CA ILE A 67 11.86 -4.54 -11.53
C ILE A 67 13.00 -5.40 -12.10
N MET A 68 13.58 -6.25 -11.26
CA MET A 68 14.48 -7.30 -11.71
C MET A 68 13.66 -8.56 -11.95
N SER A 69 13.26 -8.83 -13.19
CA SER A 69 12.58 -10.09 -13.52
C SER A 69 13.62 -11.19 -13.69
N VAL A 70 13.54 -12.24 -12.87
CA VAL A 70 14.42 -13.42 -12.98
C VAL A 70 13.69 -14.61 -13.65
N ASP A 71 12.35 -14.67 -13.65
CA ASP A 71 11.64 -15.88 -14.12
C ASP A 71 10.18 -15.67 -14.59
N GLY A 72 9.88 -14.57 -15.30
CA GLY A 72 8.60 -14.44 -16.01
C GLY A 72 7.33 -14.36 -15.13
N GLN A 73 7.45 -14.42 -13.79
CA GLN A 73 6.35 -14.18 -12.87
C GLN A 73 6.12 -12.67 -12.71
N VAL A 74 5.31 -12.15 -13.62
CA VAL A 74 4.95 -10.73 -13.73
C VAL A 74 4.00 -10.28 -12.60
N THR A 75 3.28 -11.21 -11.94
CA THR A 75 2.18 -10.87 -11.03
C THR A 75 2.62 -10.23 -9.71
N GLY A 76 3.73 -10.68 -9.12
CA GLY A 76 4.24 -10.13 -7.86
C GLY A 76 4.86 -8.74 -8.01
N VAL A 77 5.31 -8.42 -9.22
CA VAL A 77 6.00 -7.18 -9.55
C VAL A 77 5.08 -5.97 -9.47
N TYR A 78 3.87 -6.08 -10.02
CA TYR A 78 2.91 -4.98 -10.07
C TYR A 78 2.15 -4.79 -8.74
N GLY A 79 2.15 -5.78 -7.85
CA GLY A 79 1.63 -5.62 -6.49
C GLY A 79 2.37 -4.50 -5.73
N ALA A 80 3.68 -4.35 -5.97
CA ALA A 80 4.47 -3.25 -5.43
C ALA A 80 4.10 -1.87 -5.99
N LEU A 81 3.32 -1.78 -7.06
CA LEU A 81 2.86 -0.50 -7.62
C LEU A 81 1.51 -0.07 -7.06
N ILE A 82 0.67 -1.00 -6.60
CA ILE A 82 -0.61 -0.68 -5.94
C ILE A 82 -0.39 0.20 -4.70
N VAL A 83 0.75 0.02 -4.03
CA VAL A 83 1.11 0.80 -2.84
C VAL A 83 1.38 2.28 -3.13
N ILE A 84 1.64 2.65 -4.39
CA ILE A 84 1.80 4.06 -4.79
C ILE A 84 0.56 4.86 -4.43
N LYS A 85 -0.63 4.24 -4.54
CA LYS A 85 -1.89 4.89 -4.18
C LYS A 85 -1.92 5.39 -2.74
N SER A 86 -1.18 4.75 -1.84
CA SER A 86 -1.18 5.05 -0.42
C SER A 86 -0.19 6.17 -0.04
N LEU A 87 0.69 6.60 -0.96
CA LEU A 87 1.75 7.57 -0.67
C LEU A 87 1.31 9.01 -0.96
N VAL A 88 0.81 9.70 0.06
CA VAL A 88 0.15 11.01 -0.05
C VAL A 88 0.99 12.16 -0.64
N ASN A 89 2.32 12.08 -0.58
CA ASN A 89 3.23 13.18 -0.99
C ASN A 89 4.25 12.76 -2.05
N LEU A 90 3.95 11.72 -2.82
CA LEU A 90 4.85 11.23 -3.86
C LEU A 90 4.89 12.20 -5.05
N THR A 91 5.98 12.96 -5.16
CA THR A 91 6.16 13.96 -6.24
C THR A 91 7.13 13.51 -7.33
N ARG A 92 7.98 12.52 -7.04
CA ARG A 92 8.94 11.97 -7.99
C ARG A 92 8.82 10.46 -8.01
N LEU A 93 8.52 9.90 -9.17
CA LEU A 93 8.45 8.47 -9.37
C LEU A 93 9.38 8.08 -10.52
N THR A 94 10.28 7.15 -10.25
CA THR A 94 11.16 6.57 -11.26
C THR A 94 10.87 5.07 -11.37
N LEU A 95 10.43 4.65 -12.55
CA LEU A 95 10.15 3.26 -12.90
C LEU A 95 11.30 2.77 -13.76
N THR A 96 12.10 1.84 -13.24
CA THR A 96 13.32 1.33 -13.88
C THR A 96 13.24 -0.17 -14.07
N ALA A 97 13.71 -0.66 -15.22
CA ALA A 97 13.67 -2.07 -15.60
C ALA A 97 12.23 -2.64 -15.70
N GLY A 98 12.02 -3.62 -16.57
CA GLY A 98 10.72 -4.26 -16.75
C GLY A 98 9.88 -3.72 -17.91
N ASP A 99 8.88 -4.53 -18.27
CA ASP A 99 7.90 -4.22 -19.32
C ASP A 99 6.73 -3.46 -18.70
N TRP A 100 6.70 -2.14 -18.92
CA TRP A 100 5.63 -1.26 -18.43
C TRP A 100 4.42 -1.22 -19.37
N SER A 101 4.51 -1.83 -20.57
CA SER A 101 3.40 -1.85 -21.53
C SER A 101 2.23 -2.73 -21.06
N ARG A 102 2.51 -3.65 -20.14
CA ARG A 102 1.55 -4.62 -19.59
C ARG A 102 1.03 -4.25 -18.20
N LEU A 103 1.11 -2.98 -17.82
CA LEU A 103 0.61 -2.52 -16.52
C LEU A 103 -0.90 -2.78 -16.41
N PRO A 104 -1.37 -3.41 -15.31
CA PRO A 104 -2.80 -3.56 -15.05
C PRO A 104 -3.48 -2.19 -14.91
N ASP A 105 -4.73 -2.07 -15.36
CA ASP A 105 -5.50 -0.82 -15.28
C ASP A 105 -5.61 -0.26 -13.86
N THR A 106 -5.65 -1.13 -12.85
CA THR A 106 -5.65 -0.74 -11.43
C THR A 106 -4.37 -0.01 -11.02
N VAL A 107 -3.23 -0.41 -11.59
CA VAL A 107 -1.94 0.26 -11.37
C VAL A 107 -1.90 1.57 -12.14
N VAL A 108 -2.32 1.59 -13.41
CA VAL A 108 -2.40 2.81 -14.22
C VAL A 108 -3.27 3.86 -13.53
N SER A 109 -4.43 3.45 -13.00
CA SER A 109 -5.33 4.32 -12.24
C SER A 109 -4.68 4.86 -10.96
N SER A 110 -3.87 4.05 -10.28
CA SER A 110 -3.15 4.47 -9.05
C SER A 110 -2.03 5.46 -9.34
N LEU A 111 -1.35 5.30 -10.48
CA LEU A 111 -0.38 6.27 -10.99
C LEU A 111 -1.07 7.59 -11.34
N GLN A 112 -2.19 7.53 -12.07
CA GLN A 112 -2.97 8.71 -12.45
C GLN A 112 -3.58 9.46 -11.27
N SER A 113 -3.79 8.80 -10.12
CA SER A 113 -4.34 9.46 -8.94
C SER A 113 -3.35 10.39 -8.23
N HIS A 114 -2.08 10.42 -8.64
CA HIS A 114 -1.02 11.22 -8.04
C HIS A 114 -0.58 12.36 -8.95
N SER A 115 -0.29 13.52 -8.35
CA SER A 115 0.30 14.66 -9.05
C SER A 115 1.81 14.62 -8.94
N TYR A 116 2.47 14.07 -9.96
CA TYR A 116 3.93 14.02 -10.02
C TYR A 116 4.52 15.34 -10.55
N ARG A 117 5.62 15.77 -9.94
CA ARG A 117 6.53 16.77 -10.49
C ARG A 117 7.49 16.14 -11.53
N SER A 118 7.92 14.90 -11.30
CA SER A 118 8.68 14.11 -12.28
C SER A 118 8.17 12.68 -12.27
N LEU A 119 7.87 12.15 -13.45
CA LEU A 119 7.56 10.75 -13.67
C LEU A 119 8.47 10.25 -14.79
N GLU A 120 9.40 9.38 -14.44
CA GLU A 120 10.40 8.86 -15.36
C GLU A 120 10.22 7.35 -15.51
N VAL A 121 10.14 6.88 -16.76
CA VAL A 121 10.00 5.45 -17.07
C VAL A 121 11.18 5.05 -17.95
N TYR A 122 12.11 4.31 -17.35
CA TYR A 122 13.28 3.75 -18.01
C TYR A 122 13.02 2.27 -18.27
N ALA A 123 12.59 1.95 -19.49
CA ALA A 123 12.61 0.58 -19.98
C ALA A 123 14.03 0.28 -20.52
N PRO A 124 14.64 -0.87 -20.19
CA PRO A 124 15.78 -1.35 -20.92
C PRO A 124 15.24 -1.75 -22.30
N PHE A 125 15.48 -0.90 -23.30
CA PHE A 125 15.31 -1.28 -24.70
C PHE A 125 16.41 -2.30 -25.03
N TRP A 126 16.17 -3.56 -24.70
CA TRP A 126 16.94 -4.64 -25.32
C TRP A 126 16.24 -4.96 -26.64
N LEU A 127 16.84 -4.43 -27.73
CA LEU A 127 16.66 -4.83 -29.13
C LEU A 127 16.99 -6.31 -29.32
#